data_AF-A0A3L7Q5P6-F1
#
_entry.id   AF-A0A3L7Q5P6-F1
#
_cell.length_a   1.000
_cell.length_b   1.000
_cell.length_c   1.000
_cell.angle_alpha   90.00
_cell.angle_beta   90.00
_cell.angle_gamma   90.00
#
_symmetry.space_group_name_H-M   'P 1'
#
loop_
_entity.id
_entity.type
_entity.pdbx_description
1 polymer ?
#
loop_
_entity_poly.entity_id
_entity_poly.type
_entity_poly.pdbx_seq_one_letter_code
_entity_poly.pdbx_strand_id
1 'polypeptide(L)'
;MNSAMMVVLLLSAQPVPAPPAAPVPSGPPPVKSVDGAAGIAAIWKDSTITWDRLRPVLAELAGSAALQEVLLDEQLAQRARTRGIAPDAAALKREEELLLGYLDKDRARADRLLEELRARQGLGPVRWNGLLWR
;
A
#
# COMPACT_ATOMS: atom_id res chain seq x y z
N MET A 1 -11.89 95.89 -6.75
CA MET A 1 -12.69 95.33 -5.64
C MET A 1 -12.01 94.05 -5.17
N ASN A 2 -11.71 93.99 -3.88
CA ASN A 2 -10.92 92.95 -3.20
C ASN A 2 -11.64 91.60 -3.13
N SER A 3 -10.82 90.60 -2.77
CA SER A 3 -11.15 89.32 -2.10
C SER A 3 -11.57 88.14 -2.98
N ALA A 4 -10.73 87.08 -3.01
CA ALA A 4 -10.85 85.94 -2.09
C ALA A 4 -9.99 84.75 -2.56
N MET A 5 -8.94 84.48 -1.77
CA MET A 5 -8.33 83.20 -1.41
C MET A 5 -9.08 81.91 -1.83
N MET A 6 -8.38 80.93 -2.44
CA MET A 6 -8.56 79.52 -2.09
C MET A 6 -7.39 78.64 -2.50
N VAL A 7 -6.73 78.09 -1.48
CA VAL A 7 -5.73 77.02 -1.53
C VAL A 7 -6.44 75.73 -1.97
N VAL A 8 -5.99 75.10 -3.05
CA VAL A 8 -6.44 73.76 -3.45
C VAL A 8 -5.48 72.74 -2.82
N LEU A 9 -5.99 72.03 -1.81
CA LEU A 9 -5.37 70.84 -1.23
C LEU A 9 -5.38 69.70 -2.27
N LEU A 10 -4.21 69.16 -2.59
CA LEU A 10 -4.06 67.87 -3.28
C LEU A 10 -4.40 66.74 -2.29
N LEU A 11 -5.52 66.05 -2.52
CA LEU A 11 -5.88 64.83 -1.80
C LEU A 11 -5.53 63.61 -2.65
N SER A 12 -4.44 62.94 -2.27
CA SER A 12 -3.95 61.68 -2.81
C SER A 12 -4.96 60.56 -2.55
N ALA A 13 -5.37 59.82 -3.59
CA ALA A 13 -6.17 58.60 -3.42
C ALA A 13 -5.26 57.44 -2.97
N GLN A 14 -5.45 56.95 -1.74
CA GLN A 14 -4.83 55.72 -1.22
C GLN A 14 -5.65 54.49 -1.68
N PRO A 15 -5.01 53.37 -2.08
CA PRO A 15 -5.71 52.13 -2.39
C PRO A 15 -6.20 51.40 -1.12
N VAL A 16 -7.40 50.82 -1.19
CA VAL A 16 -8.07 50.11 -0.09
C VAL A 16 -7.38 48.75 0.20
N PRO A 17 -7.10 48.39 1.47
CA PRO A 17 -6.53 47.09 1.82
C PRO A 17 -7.58 45.96 1.77
N ALA A 18 -7.19 44.79 1.25
CA ALA A 18 -8.01 43.58 1.17
C ALA A 18 -8.28 42.97 2.57
N PRO A 19 -9.43 42.29 2.78
CA PRO A 19 -9.80 41.74 4.08
C PRO A 19 -8.90 40.56 4.51
N PRO A 20 -8.67 40.37 5.83
CA PRO A 20 -7.83 39.30 6.34
C PRO A 20 -8.47 37.92 6.14
N ALA A 21 -7.68 36.98 5.61
CA ALA A 21 -8.07 35.57 5.45
C ALA A 21 -8.25 34.90 6.83
N ALA A 22 -9.33 34.15 6.99
CA ALA A 22 -9.62 33.39 8.21
C ALA A 22 -8.57 32.30 8.48
N PRO A 23 -8.26 31.98 9.76
CA PRO A 23 -7.25 30.97 10.09
C PRO A 23 -7.77 29.55 9.78
N VAL A 24 -7.04 28.83 8.94
CA VAL A 24 -7.27 27.41 8.64
C VAL A 24 -6.68 26.57 9.80
N PRO A 25 -7.40 25.61 10.38
CA PRO A 25 -6.84 24.75 11.43
C PRO A 25 -5.72 23.86 10.88
N SER A 26 -4.52 24.00 11.42
CA SER A 26 -3.33 23.19 11.11
C SER A 26 -3.45 21.79 11.73
N GLY A 27 -4.21 20.90 11.09
CA GLY A 27 -4.08 19.46 11.30
C GLY A 27 -2.88 18.90 10.52
N PRO A 28 -2.29 17.76 10.92
CA PRO A 28 -1.27 17.08 10.12
C PRO A 28 -1.83 16.80 8.71
N PRO A 29 -1.01 16.93 7.65
CA PRO A 29 -1.51 16.77 6.29
C PRO A 29 -2.08 15.36 6.10
N PRO A 30 -3.23 15.20 5.43
CA PRO A 30 -3.72 13.89 5.07
C PRO A 30 -2.67 13.26 4.15
N VAL A 31 -2.07 12.16 4.60
CA VAL A 31 -1.25 11.29 3.75
C VAL A 31 -2.16 10.81 2.63
N LYS A 32 -2.02 11.42 1.45
CA LYS A 32 -2.77 11.03 0.26
C LYS A 32 -2.33 9.63 -0.12
N SER A 33 -3.21 8.66 0.08
CA SER A 33 -3.06 7.34 -0.52
C SER A 33 -3.05 7.52 -2.03
N VAL A 34 -1.97 7.10 -2.66
CA VAL A 34 -1.84 7.07 -4.12
C VAL A 34 -2.86 6.04 -4.63
N ASP A 35 -3.68 6.45 -5.60
CA ASP A 35 -4.77 5.72 -6.27
C ASP A 35 -6.13 5.71 -5.55
N GLY A 36 -7.16 6.23 -6.22
CA GLY A 36 -8.51 6.53 -5.72
C GLY A 36 -9.38 5.34 -5.30
N ALA A 37 -8.80 4.15 -5.13
CA ALA A 37 -9.40 2.96 -4.53
C ALA A 37 -8.47 2.30 -3.47
N ALA A 38 -7.27 2.83 -3.23
CA ALA A 38 -6.20 2.19 -2.45
C ALA A 38 -6.49 2.06 -0.94
N GLY A 39 -7.57 2.69 -0.46
CA GLY A 39 -7.97 2.64 0.94
C GLY A 39 -9.13 1.69 1.23
N ILE A 40 -9.87 1.20 0.23
CA ILE A 40 -11.11 0.45 0.45
C ILE A 40 -10.82 -1.05 0.52
N ALA A 41 -11.19 -1.68 1.63
CA ALA A 41 -11.12 -3.12 1.83
C ALA A 41 -12.42 -3.83 1.44
N ALA A 42 -13.58 -3.19 1.70
CA ALA A 42 -14.90 -3.73 1.32
C ALA A 42 -15.97 -2.62 1.32
N ILE A 43 -17.10 -2.88 0.65
CA ILE A 43 -18.31 -2.06 0.72
C ILE A 43 -19.44 -2.94 1.26
N TRP A 44 -20.14 -2.47 2.29
CA TRP A 44 -21.30 -3.14 2.87
C TRP A 44 -22.48 -2.16 2.97
N LYS A 45 -23.53 -2.40 2.18
CA LYS A 45 -24.62 -1.43 1.97
C LYS A 45 -24.03 -0.06 1.62
N ASP A 46 -24.34 0.98 2.39
CA ASP A 46 -23.84 2.34 2.20
C ASP A 46 -22.56 2.64 3.03
N SER A 47 -21.92 1.62 3.59
CA SER A 47 -20.70 1.76 4.41
C SER A 47 -19.46 1.25 3.69
N THR A 48 -18.45 2.11 3.59
CA THR A 48 -17.11 1.77 3.12
C THR A 48 -16.25 1.31 4.29
N ILE A 49 -15.69 0.12 4.18
CA ILE A 49 -14.69 -0.42 5.12
C ILE A 49 -13.32 -0.18 4.52
N THR A 50 -12.45 0.52 5.24
CA THR A 50 -11.09 0.83 4.78
C THR A 50 -10.04 -0.11 5.34
N TRP A 51 -8.90 -0.21 4.67
CA TRP A 51 -7.72 -0.94 5.16
C TRP A 51 -7.19 -0.37 6.48
N ASP A 52 -7.26 0.95 6.69
CA ASP A 52 -6.89 1.57 7.97
C ASP A 52 -7.76 1.08 9.12
N ARG A 53 -9.06 0.91 8.88
CA ARG A 53 -10.00 0.37 9.87
C ARG A 53 -9.79 -1.13 10.09
N LEU A 54 -9.48 -1.87 9.02
CA LEU A 54 -9.33 -3.33 9.07
C LEU A 54 -7.98 -3.79 9.66
N ARG A 55 -6.90 -3.05 9.42
CA ARG A 55 -5.53 -3.42 9.84
C ARG A 55 -5.37 -3.75 11.32
N PRO A 56 -5.86 -2.93 12.27
CA PRO A 56 -5.71 -3.24 13.70
C PRO A 56 -6.39 -4.56 14.08
N VAL A 57 -7.58 -4.82 13.54
CA VAL A 57 -8.31 -6.08 13.77
C VAL A 57 -7.54 -7.26 13.21
N LEU A 58 -6.98 -7.15 12.00
CA LEU A 58 -6.14 -8.20 11.42
C LEU A 58 -4.84 -8.41 12.22
N ALA A 59 -4.25 -7.34 12.76
CA ALA A 59 -3.05 -7.42 13.58
C ALA A 59 -3.32 -8.19 14.88
N GLU A 60 -4.48 -8.00 15.51
CA GLU A 60 -4.90 -8.79 16.67
C GLU A 60 -5.21 -10.25 16.32
N LEU A 61 -5.94 -10.49 15.22
CA LEU A 61 -6.37 -11.83 14.82
C LEU A 61 -5.23 -12.71 14.30
N ALA A 62 -4.30 -12.14 13.54
CA ALA A 62 -3.28 -12.90 12.78
C ALA A 62 -1.93 -12.17 12.66
N GLY A 63 -1.71 -11.07 13.37
CA GLY A 63 -0.50 -10.25 13.23
C GLY A 63 0.78 -10.98 13.60
N SER A 64 0.75 -11.86 14.61
CA SER A 64 1.92 -12.67 15.01
C SER A 64 2.36 -13.61 13.89
N ALA A 65 1.42 -14.35 13.29
CA ALA A 65 1.70 -15.24 12.18
C ALA A 65 2.18 -14.47 10.95
N ALA A 66 1.54 -13.33 10.63
CA ALA A 66 1.96 -12.49 9.52
C ALA A 66 3.38 -11.94 9.71
N LEU A 67 3.71 -11.48 10.93
CA LEU A 67 5.05 -10.98 11.25
C LEU A 67 6.12 -12.08 11.17
N GLN A 68 5.81 -13.29 11.66
CA GLN A 68 6.71 -14.43 11.57
C GLN A 68 7.07 -14.77 10.12
N GLU A 69 6.09 -14.76 9.22
CA GLU A 69 6.32 -15.03 7.79
C GLU A 69 7.22 -13.96 7.17
N VAL A 70 6.95 -12.68 7.42
CA VAL A 70 7.77 -11.58 6.89
C VAL A 70 9.20 -11.66 7.42
N LEU A 71 9.38 -11.93 8.72
CA LEU A 71 10.71 -12.07 9.31
C LEU A 71 11.46 -13.29 8.78
N LEU A 72 10.77 -14.39 8.54
CA LEU A 72 11.35 -15.59 7.95
C LEU A 72 11.87 -15.29 6.53
N ASP A 73 11.05 -14.63 5.71
CA ASP A 73 11.43 -14.28 4.34
C ASP A 73 12.62 -13.32 4.32
N GLU A 74 12.67 -12.33 5.22
CA GLU A 74 13.83 -11.43 5.36
C GLU A 74 15.11 -12.16 5.79
N GLN A 75 15.01 -13.10 6.74
CA GLN A 75 16.14 -13.90 7.17
C GLN A 75 16.67 -14.80 6.05
N LEU A 76 15.77 -15.38 5.24
CA LEU A 76 16.14 -16.20 4.09
C LEU A 76 16.79 -15.36 3.01
N ALA A 77 16.20 -14.21 2.66
CA ALA A 77 16.77 -13.28 1.70
C ALA A 77 18.17 -12.81 2.13
N GLN A 78 18.36 -12.52 3.42
CA GLN A 78 19.67 -12.16 3.96
C GLN A 78 20.69 -13.29 3.83
N ARG A 79 20.30 -14.54 4.18
CA ARG A 79 21.19 -15.71 4.03
C ARG A 79 21.54 -15.98 2.57
N ALA A 80 20.58 -15.85 1.66
CA ALA A 80 20.80 -16.01 0.23
C ALA A 80 21.82 -14.99 -0.28
N ARG A 81 21.66 -13.71 0.07
CA ARG A 81 22.63 -12.64 -0.25
C ARG A 81 24.03 -12.95 0.28
N THR A 82 24.15 -13.33 1.55
CA THR A 82 25.45 -13.68 2.16
C THR A 82 26.14 -14.85 1.45
N ARG A 83 25.36 -15.77 0.86
CA ARG A 83 25.87 -16.93 0.11
C ARG A 83 26.02 -16.67 -1.39
N GLY A 84 25.68 -15.48 -1.89
CA GLY A 84 25.67 -15.18 -3.32
C GLY A 84 24.64 -16.00 -4.11
N ILE A 85 23.57 -16.46 -3.45
CA ILE A 85 22.48 -17.21 -4.07
C ILE A 85 21.43 -16.21 -4.56
N ALA A 86 21.18 -16.21 -5.86
CA ALA A 86 20.12 -15.42 -6.50
C ALA A 86 19.38 -16.33 -7.48
N PRO A 87 18.24 -16.92 -7.08
CA PRO A 87 17.41 -17.71 -7.97
C PRO A 87 16.91 -16.83 -9.12
N ASP A 88 17.11 -17.28 -10.36
CA ASP A 88 16.51 -16.64 -11.52
C ASP A 88 15.12 -17.24 -11.81
N ALA A 89 14.38 -16.60 -12.72
CA ALA A 89 13.05 -17.08 -13.10
C ALA A 89 13.07 -18.52 -13.65
N ALA A 90 14.19 -18.93 -14.26
CA ALA A 90 14.35 -20.29 -14.77
C ALA A 90 14.49 -21.31 -13.62
N ALA A 91 15.19 -20.97 -12.53
CA ALA A 91 15.29 -21.79 -11.33
C ALA A 91 13.93 -21.98 -10.67
N LEU A 92 13.16 -20.89 -10.52
CA LEU A 92 11.82 -20.95 -9.93
C LEU A 92 10.89 -21.86 -10.76
N LYS A 93 10.93 -21.73 -12.09
CA LYS A 93 10.13 -22.57 -12.98
C LYS A 93 10.52 -24.05 -12.89
N ARG A 94 11.83 -24.35 -12.81
CA ARG A 94 12.30 -25.74 -12.65
C ARG A 94 11.83 -26.33 -11.32
N GLU A 95 11.85 -25.55 -10.24
CA GLU A 95 11.38 -26.00 -8.93
C GLU A 95 9.88 -26.32 -8.97
N GLU A 96 9.08 -25.44 -9.59
CA GLU A 96 7.65 -25.67 -9.76
C GLU A 96 7.36 -26.91 -10.63
N GLU A 97 8.09 -27.11 -11.73
CA GLU A 97 7.98 -28.29 -12.58
C GLU A 97 8.36 -29.58 -11.83
N LEU A 98 9.40 -29.53 -11.00
CA LEU A 98 9.86 -30.63 -10.17
C LEU A 98 8.81 -31.00 -9.10
N LEU A 99 8.22 -30.00 -8.44
CA LEU A 99 7.12 -30.24 -7.51
C LEU A 99 5.91 -30.90 -8.19
N LEU A 100 5.50 -30.41 -9.36
CA LEU A 100 4.39 -30.99 -10.10
C LEU A 100 4.68 -32.45 -10.49
N GLY A 101 5.92 -32.76 -10.87
CA GLY A 101 6.36 -34.13 -11.14
C GLY A 101 6.31 -35.05 -9.92
N TYR A 102 6.47 -34.52 -8.70
CA TYR A 102 6.28 -35.28 -7.46
C TYR A 102 4.81 -35.53 -7.11
N LEU A 103 3.91 -34.62 -7.51
CA LEU A 103 2.48 -34.76 -7.24
C LEU A 103 1.83 -35.84 -8.11
N ASP A 104 2.05 -35.76 -9.43
CA ASP A 104 1.58 -36.78 -10.37
C ASP A 104 2.37 -36.70 -11.69
N LYS A 105 2.39 -37.81 -12.45
CA LYS A 105 2.99 -37.84 -13.79
C LYS A 105 2.09 -37.16 -14.83
N ASP A 106 0.77 -37.20 -14.63
CA ASP A 106 -0.18 -36.48 -15.47
C ASP A 106 -0.25 -35.01 -15.03
N ARG A 107 0.14 -34.12 -15.95
CA ARG A 107 0.17 -32.67 -15.71
C ARG A 107 -1.17 -32.12 -15.23
N ALA A 108 -2.28 -32.52 -15.87
CA ALA A 108 -3.61 -32.00 -15.54
C ALA A 108 -4.08 -32.46 -14.15
N ARG A 109 -3.57 -33.60 -13.67
CA ARG A 109 -3.83 -34.07 -12.31
C ARG A 109 -2.91 -33.40 -11.30
N ALA A 110 -1.62 -33.25 -11.61
CA ALA A 110 -0.66 -32.56 -10.77
C ALA A 110 -1.08 -31.11 -10.48
N ASP A 111 -1.53 -30.37 -11.49
CA ASP A 111 -1.99 -28.99 -11.34
C ASP A 111 -3.21 -28.90 -10.38
N ARG A 112 -4.18 -29.82 -10.52
CA ARG A 112 -5.34 -29.90 -9.61
C ARG A 112 -4.93 -30.25 -8.18
N LEU A 113 -4.03 -31.21 -8.01
CA LEU A 113 -3.51 -31.58 -6.68
C LEU A 113 -2.75 -30.42 -6.03
N LEU A 114 -2.02 -29.64 -6.83
CA LEU A 114 -1.32 -28.45 -6.35
C LEU A 114 -2.31 -27.38 -5.88
N GLU A 115 -3.37 -27.11 -6.64
CA GLU A 115 -4.43 -26.17 -6.24
C GLU A 115 -5.10 -26.62 -4.94
N GLU A 116 -5.46 -27.90 -4.82
CA GLU A 116 -6.04 -28.45 -3.60
C GLU A 116 -5.09 -28.35 -2.40
N LEU A 117 -3.81 -28.68 -2.60
CA LEU A 117 -2.79 -28.57 -1.57
C LEU A 117 -2.64 -27.12 -1.10
N ARG A 118 -2.56 -26.17 -2.03
CA ARG A 118 -2.47 -24.74 -1.72
C ARG A 118 -3.69 -24.24 -0.96
N ALA A 119 -4.90 -24.67 -1.36
CA ALA A 119 -6.12 -24.32 -0.65
C ALA A 119 -6.14 -24.87 0.78
N ARG A 120 -5.78 -26.14 0.97
CA ARG A 120 -5.73 -26.80 2.29
C ARG A 120 -4.71 -26.14 3.23
N GLN A 121 -3.60 -25.64 2.68
CA GLN A 121 -2.52 -25.00 3.45
C GLN A 121 -2.68 -23.48 3.59
N GLY A 122 -3.76 -22.89 3.03
CA GLY A 122 -3.95 -21.44 3.03
C GLY A 122 -2.83 -20.68 2.30
N LEU A 123 -2.31 -21.27 1.22
CA LEU A 123 -1.21 -20.71 0.42
C LEU A 123 -1.78 -19.84 -0.72
N GLY A 124 -2.13 -18.60 -0.35
CA GLY A 124 -2.41 -17.55 -1.32
C GLY A 124 -1.17 -17.16 -2.15
N PRO A 125 -1.32 -16.33 -3.19
CA PRO A 125 -0.23 -15.99 -4.12
C PRO A 125 1.04 -15.45 -3.43
N VAL A 126 0.88 -14.61 -2.40
CA VAL A 126 2.01 -14.02 -1.66
C VAL A 126 2.84 -15.10 -0.97
N ARG A 127 2.19 -15.95 -0.15
CA ARG A 127 2.87 -17.02 0.59
C ARG A 127 3.44 -18.09 -0.35
N TRP A 128 2.71 -18.41 -1.42
CA TRP A 128 3.17 -19.34 -2.45
C TRP A 128 4.47 -18.86 -3.12
N ASN A 129 4.52 -17.61 -3.55
CA ASN A 129 5.71 -17.06 -4.20
C ASN A 129 6.89 -16.97 -3.22
N GLY A 130 6.62 -16.64 -1.96
CA GLY A 130 7.63 -16.66 -0.89
C GLY A 130 8.21 -18.06 -0.63
N LEU A 131 7.47 -19.13 -0.93
CA LEU A 131 7.97 -20.51 -0.86
C LEU A 131 8.81 -20.92 -2.07
N LEU A 132 8.39 -20.56 -3.28
CA LEU A 132 9.15 -20.91 -4.49
C LEU A 132 10.51 -20.22 -4.57
N TRP A 133 10.65 -19.06 -3.91
CA TRP A 133 11.92 -18.37 -3.77
C TRP A 133 12.94 -19.10 -2.85
N ARG A 134 12.47 -20.05 -2.02
CA ARG A 134 13.30 -20.75 -1.04
C ARG A 134 14.16 -21.82 -1.71
#